data_AF-A0A1G8A6I6-F1
#
_entry.id   AF-A0A1G8A6I6-F1
#
_cell.length_a   1.000
_cell.length_b   1.000
_cell.length_c   1.000
_cell.angle_alpha   90.00
_cell.angle_beta   90.00
_cell.angle_gamma   90.00
#
_symmetry.space_group_name_H-M   'P 1'
#
loop_
_entity.id
_entity.type
_entity.pdbx_description
1 polymer ?
#
loop_
_entity_poly.entity_id
_entity_poly.type
_entity_poly.pdbx_seq_one_letter_code
_entity_poly.pdbx_strand_id
1 'polypeptide(L)'
;MIVKEKSSIPLLEAEAPLPVKIAVLLFALVWVGQMHFLLPHLLYDFRQGLYASQVQQKAIATLGLWLALNATLMLAMVYQKNWARITQALSTMVGLLLIVWEVIFRAEFKPGILYFSNAVATVLLFLPSADAWFKKRPYS
;
A
#
# COMPACT_ATOMS: atom_id res chain seq x y z
N MET A 1 19.82 21.83 -26.61
CA MET A 1 18.38 21.88 -26.29
C MET A 1 18.22 21.26 -24.91
N ILE A 2 18.12 22.07 -23.86
CA ILE A 2 17.93 21.56 -22.49
C ILE A 2 16.48 21.12 -22.43
N VAL A 3 16.23 19.81 -22.47
CA VAL A 3 14.91 19.25 -22.18
C VAL A 3 14.62 19.67 -20.74
N LYS A 4 13.78 20.69 -20.58
CA LYS A 4 13.15 20.99 -19.30
C LYS A 4 12.42 19.72 -18.91
N GLU A 5 13.03 18.92 -18.06
CA GLU A 5 12.35 17.85 -17.35
C GLU A 5 11.29 18.57 -16.52
N LYS A 6 10.09 18.70 -17.09
CA LYS A 6 8.94 19.16 -16.33
C LYS A 6 8.85 18.15 -15.21
N SER A 7 9.05 18.62 -13.98
CA SER A 7 8.75 17.90 -12.75
C SER A 7 7.23 17.67 -12.71
N SER A 8 6.73 16.86 -13.62
CA SER A 8 5.35 16.45 -13.69
C SER A 8 5.25 15.11 -12.97
N ILE A 9 4.31 15.05 -12.04
CA ILE A 9 3.96 13.82 -11.36
C ILE A 9 3.26 12.92 -12.38
N PRO A 10 3.84 11.77 -12.78
CA PRO A 10 3.32 10.98 -13.91
C PRO A 10 1.85 10.60 -13.75
N LEU A 11 1.42 10.27 -12.52
CA LEU A 11 0.03 9.91 -12.24
C LEU A 11 -0.97 11.04 -12.51
N LEU A 12 -0.56 12.31 -12.38
CA LEU A 12 -1.45 13.47 -12.57
C LEU A 12 -1.62 13.84 -14.04
N GLU A 13 -0.83 13.25 -14.93
CA GLU A 13 -0.91 13.51 -16.36
C GLU A 13 -2.21 12.93 -16.94
N ALA A 14 -2.70 13.54 -18.02
CA ALA A 14 -3.93 13.10 -18.70
C ALA A 14 -3.78 11.68 -19.28
N GLU A 15 -2.54 11.30 -19.63
CA GLU A 15 -2.18 10.00 -20.18
C GLU A 15 -2.15 8.86 -19.15
N ALA A 16 -2.17 9.17 -17.85
CA ALA A 16 -2.21 8.16 -16.81
C ALA A 16 -3.58 7.44 -16.81
N PRO A 17 -3.61 6.09 -16.93
CA PRO A 17 -4.85 5.33 -16.99
C PRO A 17 -5.71 5.52 -15.75
N LEU A 18 -7.03 5.62 -15.97
CA LEU A 18 -8.00 5.71 -14.87
C LEU A 18 -7.87 4.57 -13.84
N PRO A 19 -7.65 3.29 -14.24
CA PRO A 19 -7.43 2.21 -13.26
C PRO A 19 -6.28 2.46 -12.29
N VAL A 20 -5.18 3.07 -12.76
CA VAL A 20 -4.03 3.39 -11.91
C VAL A 20 -4.40 4.48 -10.91
N LYS A 21 -5.10 5.53 -11.36
CA LYS A 21 -5.58 6.61 -10.49
C LYS A 21 -6.50 6.08 -9.39
N ILE A 22 -7.45 5.21 -9.75
CA ILE A 22 -8.37 4.58 -8.80
C ILE A 22 -7.59 3.67 -7.83
N ALA A 23 -6.65 2.85 -8.33
CA ALA A 23 -5.84 1.98 -7.48
C ALA A 23 -5.07 2.78 -6.42
N VAL A 24 -4.36 3.84 -6.84
CA VAL A 24 -3.61 4.70 -5.91
C VAL A 24 -4.53 5.39 -4.92
N LEU A 25 -5.70 5.86 -5.35
CA LEU A 25 -6.70 6.43 -4.45
C LEU A 25 -7.20 5.42 -3.41
N LEU A 26 -7.50 4.18 -3.82
CA LEU A 26 -7.93 3.12 -2.92
C LEU A 26 -6.83 2.78 -1.91
N PHE A 27 -5.57 2.66 -2.34
CA PHE A 27 -4.45 2.46 -1.41
C PHE A 27 -4.33 3.62 -0.43
N ALA A 28 -4.48 4.86 -0.90
CA ALA A 28 -4.42 6.03 -0.02
C ALA A 28 -5.54 6.02 1.02
N LEU A 29 -6.78 5.70 0.63
CA LEU A 29 -7.91 5.58 1.54
C LEU A 29 -7.71 4.46 2.57
N VAL A 30 -7.23 3.29 2.13
CA VAL A 30 -6.91 2.17 3.03
C VAL A 30 -5.81 2.56 4.01
N TRP A 31 -4.74 3.20 3.53
CA TRP A 31 -3.63 3.64 4.36
C TRP A 31 -4.06 4.70 5.38
N VAL A 32 -4.87 5.69 4.97
CA VAL A 32 -5.44 6.69 5.89
C VAL A 32 -6.34 6.03 6.94
N GLY A 33 -7.18 5.07 6.54
CA GLY A 33 -8.00 4.30 7.47
C GLY A 33 -7.16 3.52 8.48
N GLN A 34 -6.10 2.85 8.02
CA GLN A 34 -5.15 2.16 8.89
C GLN A 34 -4.43 3.12 9.84
N MET A 35 -3.96 4.27 9.35
CA MET A 35 -3.34 5.31 10.17
C MET A 35 -4.31 5.84 11.23
N HIS A 36 -5.55 6.13 10.86
CA HIS A 36 -6.54 6.64 11.79
C HIS A 36 -6.87 5.62 12.89
N PHE A 37 -6.93 4.32 12.55
CA PHE A 37 -7.17 3.29 13.54
C PHE A 37 -5.94 3.01 14.41
N LEU A 38 -4.75 2.88 13.82
CA LEU A 38 -3.55 2.43 14.52
C LEU A 38 -2.85 3.55 15.29
N LEU A 39 -2.76 4.76 14.74
CA LEU A 39 -2.00 5.86 15.34
C LEU A 39 -2.50 6.25 16.74
N PRO A 40 -3.81 6.36 17.01
CA PRO A 40 -4.30 6.65 18.36
C PRO A 40 -3.98 5.54 19.36
N HIS A 41 -4.07 4.27 18.97
CA HIS A 41 -3.71 3.14 19.83
C HIS A 41 -2.21 3.18 20.18
N LEU A 42 -1.37 3.41 19.17
CA LEU A 42 0.07 3.58 19.37
C LEU A 42 0.38 4.75 20.31
N LEU A 43 -0.20 5.92 20.07
CA LEU A 43 0.03 7.12 20.89
C LEU A 43 -0.51 6.97 22.32
N TYR A 44 -1.63 6.29 22.50
CA TYR A 44 -2.18 5.99 23.83
C TYR A 44 -1.22 5.10 24.63
N ASP A 45 -0.70 4.03 24.01
CA ASP A 45 0.27 3.13 24.63
C ASP A 45 1.58 3.85 25.01
N PHE A 46 2.05 4.79 24.18
CA PHE A 46 3.23 5.62 24.49
C PHE A 46 2.98 6.65 25.61
N ARG A 47 1.76 7.19 25.74
CA ARG A 47 1.46 8.29 26.67
C ARG A 47 1.37 7.82 28.12
N GLN A 48 1.10 6.54 28.37
CA GLN A 48 0.97 5.99 29.73
C GLN A 48 2.31 5.76 30.46
N GLY A 49 3.46 6.13 29.88
CA GLY A 49 4.75 6.14 30.58
C GLY A 49 5.29 4.76 30.99
N LEU A 50 4.63 3.68 30.60
CA LEU A 50 5.15 2.33 30.70
C LEU A 50 6.04 2.09 29.48
N TYR A 51 7.30 1.71 29.72
CA TYR A 51 8.09 1.09 28.68
C TYR A 51 7.24 -0.01 28.05
N ALA A 52 6.80 0.20 26.80
CA ALA A 52 6.16 -0.84 26.02
C ALA A 52 7.05 -2.09 26.16
N SER A 53 6.46 -3.22 26.55
CA SER A 53 7.21 -4.47 26.65
C SER A 53 8.00 -4.70 25.35
N GLN A 54 9.11 -5.45 25.38
CA GLN A 54 9.86 -5.72 24.15
C GLN A 54 8.98 -6.28 23.02
N VAL A 55 7.92 -7.02 23.37
CA VAL A 55 6.93 -7.54 22.42
C VAL A 55 6.11 -6.40 21.80
N GLN A 56 5.59 -5.48 22.61
CA GLN A 56 4.87 -4.30 22.13
C GLN A 56 5.77 -3.39 21.28
N GLN A 57 7.01 -3.12 21.71
CA GLN A 57 7.95 -2.32 20.91
C GLN A 57 8.21 -2.93 19.54
N LYS A 58 8.42 -4.26 19.48
CA LYS A 58 8.57 -4.98 18.22
C LYS A 58 7.30 -4.88 17.37
N ALA A 59 6.12 -5.08 17.95
CA ALA A 59 4.85 -4.95 17.24
C ALA A 59 4.66 -3.53 16.66
N ILE A 60 4.93 -2.50 17.46
CA ILE A 60 4.88 -1.09 17.04
C ILE A 60 5.87 -0.83 15.91
N ALA A 61 7.11 -1.28 16.04
CA ALA A 61 8.14 -1.10 15.01
C ALA A 61 7.75 -1.82 13.71
N THR A 62 7.23 -3.05 13.80
CA THR A 62 6.74 -3.81 12.65
C THR A 62 5.56 -3.10 11.98
N LEU A 63 4.61 -2.57 12.74
CA LEU A 63 3.48 -1.80 12.20
C LEU A 63 3.94 -0.49 11.55
N GLY A 64 4.87 0.23 12.17
CA GLY A 64 5.46 1.44 11.61
C GLY A 64 6.19 1.17 10.29
N LEU A 65 6.99 0.10 10.25
CA LEU A 65 7.67 -0.36 9.03
C LEU A 65 6.65 -0.72 7.94
N TRP A 66 5.58 -1.41 8.29
CA TRP A 66 4.51 -1.77 7.36
C TRP A 66 3.82 -0.53 6.77
N LEU A 67 3.50 0.46 7.59
CA LEU A 67 2.87 1.72 7.14
C LEU A 67 3.82 2.53 6.25
N ALA A 68 5.10 2.60 6.61
CA ALA A 68 6.13 3.27 5.81
C ALA A 68 6.35 2.59 4.45
N LEU A 69 6.36 1.25 4.42
CA LEU A 69 6.45 0.48 3.18
C LEU A 69 5.27 0.78 2.26
N ASN A 70 4.03 0.75 2.78
CA ASN A 70 2.83 1.06 1.99
C ASN A 70 2.87 2.50 1.43
N ALA A 71 3.30 3.48 2.24
CA ALA A 71 3.49 4.85 1.76
C ALA A 71 4.52 4.94 0.64
N THR A 72 5.64 4.22 0.78
CA THR A 72 6.70 4.15 -0.23
C THR A 72 6.20 3.53 -1.53
N LEU A 73 5.40 2.46 -1.44
CA LEU A 73 4.80 1.81 -2.61
C LEU A 73 3.83 2.74 -3.33
N MET A 74 2.98 3.48 -2.61
CA MET A 74 2.09 4.49 -3.21
C MET A 74 2.87 5.58 -3.93
N LEU A 75 3.91 6.14 -3.30
CA LEU A 75 4.77 7.13 -3.94
C LEU A 75 5.44 6.56 -5.19
N ALA A 76 5.98 5.35 -5.10
CA ALA A 76 6.60 4.68 -6.24
C ALA A 76 5.60 4.45 -7.39
N MET A 77 4.34 4.11 -7.10
CA MET A 77 3.27 4.03 -8.11
C MET A 77 2.95 5.41 -8.73
N VAL A 78 2.85 6.46 -7.91
CA VAL A 78 2.63 7.85 -8.35
C VAL A 78 3.72 8.29 -9.34
N TYR A 79 4.96 7.86 -9.09
CA TYR A 79 6.13 8.09 -9.95
C TYR A 79 6.38 6.98 -10.98
N GLN A 80 5.38 6.15 -11.28
CA GLN A 80 5.40 5.15 -12.36
C GLN A 80 6.52 4.10 -12.23
N LYS A 81 6.93 3.76 -11.00
CA LYS A 81 7.94 2.72 -10.75
C LYS A 81 7.28 1.33 -10.77
N ASN A 82 7.55 0.56 -11.81
CA ASN A 82 6.96 -0.77 -12.05
C ASN A 82 7.20 -1.80 -10.91
N TRP A 83 8.28 -1.67 -10.11
CA TRP A 83 8.62 -2.58 -9.01
C TRP A 83 7.57 -2.45 -7.89
N ALA A 84 6.96 -1.28 -7.75
CA ALA A 84 5.93 -1.04 -6.76
C ALA A 84 4.71 -1.94 -6.98
N ARG A 85 4.35 -2.21 -8.24
CA ARG A 85 3.22 -3.12 -8.56
C ARG A 85 3.52 -4.55 -8.15
N ILE A 86 4.74 -5.01 -8.42
CA ILE A 86 5.18 -6.37 -8.10
C ILE A 86 5.22 -6.56 -6.59
N THR A 87 5.82 -5.59 -5.87
CA THR A 87 5.83 -5.63 -4.40
C THR A 87 4.43 -5.58 -3.83
N GLN A 88 3.53 -4.74 -4.37
CA GLN A 88 2.13 -4.68 -3.94
C GLN A 88 1.38 -6.00 -4.18
N ALA A 89 1.62 -6.65 -5.32
CA ALA A 89 1.06 -7.97 -5.60
C ALA A 89 1.54 -9.02 -4.59
N LEU A 90 2.84 -9.04 -4.28
CA LEU A 90 3.40 -9.93 -3.26
C LEU A 90 2.77 -9.67 -1.89
N SER A 91 2.66 -8.41 -1.46
CA SER A 91 2.00 -8.03 -0.20
C SER A 91 0.53 -8.49 -0.17
N THR A 92 -0.18 -8.37 -1.28
CA THR A 92 -1.57 -8.83 -1.41
C THR A 92 -1.67 -10.36 -1.33
N MET A 93 -0.75 -11.09 -1.98
CA MET A 93 -0.70 -12.55 -1.91
C MET A 93 -0.39 -13.07 -0.51
N VAL A 94 0.58 -12.45 0.19
CA VAL A 94 0.87 -12.78 1.59
C VAL A 94 -0.36 -12.57 2.46
N GLY A 95 -1.06 -11.45 2.27
CA GLY A 95 -2.33 -11.19 2.93
C GLY A 95 -3.36 -12.31 2.66
N LEU A 96 -3.51 -12.74 1.40
CA LEU A 96 -4.44 -13.80 1.02
C LEU A 96 -4.10 -15.14 1.69
N LEU A 97 -2.82 -15.49 1.74
CA LEU A 97 -2.35 -16.72 2.40
C LEU A 97 -2.66 -16.70 3.90
N LEU A 98 -2.51 -15.54 4.55
CA LEU A 98 -2.92 -15.37 5.95
C LEU A 98 -4.43 -15.58 6.11
N ILE A 99 -5.26 -15.06 5.20
CA ILE A 99 -6.71 -15.32 5.23
C ILE A 99 -7.01 -16.81 5.11
N VAL A 100 -6.40 -17.48 4.13
CA VAL A 100 -6.61 -18.92 3.92
C VAL A 100 -6.20 -19.71 5.16
N TRP A 101 -5.07 -19.36 5.78
CA TRP A 101 -4.63 -19.95 7.04
C TRP A 101 -5.67 -19.78 8.14
N GLU A 102 -6.11 -18.56 8.41
CA GLU A 102 -7.10 -18.26 9.46
C GLU A 102 -8.42 -19.01 9.25
N VAL A 103 -8.88 -19.12 7.99
CA VAL A 103 -10.08 -19.88 7.62
C VAL A 103 -9.91 -21.38 7.89
N ILE A 104 -8.75 -21.96 7.54
CA ILE A 104 -8.45 -23.37 7.79
C ILE A 104 -8.44 -23.67 9.29
N PHE A 105 -7.86 -22.78 10.10
CA PHE A 105 -7.77 -22.93 11.55
C PHE A 105 -9.00 -22.43 12.32
N ARG A 106 -10.09 -22.12 11.62
CA ARG A 106 -11.39 -21.69 12.19
C ARG A 106 -11.30 -20.50 13.16
N ALA A 107 -10.33 -19.62 12.95
CA ALA A 107 -10.31 -18.35 13.66
C ALA A 107 -11.46 -17.46 13.15
N GLU A 108 -12.05 -16.63 14.01
CA GLU A 108 -13.05 -15.63 13.61
C GLU A 108 -12.39 -14.52 12.79
N PHE A 109 -12.08 -14.80 11.53
CA PHE A 109 -11.41 -13.86 10.66
C PHE A 109 -12.41 -12.99 9.89
N LYS A 110 -12.35 -11.67 10.10
CA LYS A 110 -13.18 -10.66 9.44
C LYS A 110 -12.28 -9.79 8.56
N PRO A 111 -12.01 -10.17 7.30
CA PRO A 111 -11.07 -9.46 6.43
C PRO A 111 -11.41 -7.98 6.23
N GLY A 112 -12.69 -7.64 6.40
CA GLY A 112 -13.18 -6.27 6.38
C GLY A 112 -13.00 -5.58 5.03
N ILE A 113 -13.51 -4.35 4.94
CA ILE A 113 -13.49 -3.57 3.70
C ILE A 113 -12.07 -3.19 3.27
N LEU A 114 -11.13 -3.07 4.22
CA LEU A 114 -9.75 -2.66 3.97
C LEU A 114 -8.99 -3.69 3.14
N TYR A 115 -9.12 -4.98 3.48
CA TYR A 115 -8.44 -6.03 2.73
C TYR A 115 -8.97 -6.16 1.30
N PHE A 116 -10.29 -6.17 1.12
CA PHE A 116 -10.89 -6.23 -0.22
C PHE A 116 -10.53 -5.01 -1.06
N SER A 117 -10.51 -3.81 -0.46
CA SER A 117 -10.08 -2.59 -1.15
C SER A 117 -8.62 -2.69 -1.63
N ASN A 118 -7.73 -3.26 -0.81
CA ASN A 118 -6.34 -3.51 -1.19
C ASN A 118 -6.24 -4.52 -2.34
N ALA A 119 -6.99 -5.62 -2.29
CA ALA A 119 -7.00 -6.63 -3.34
C ALA A 119 -7.54 -6.09 -4.68
N VAL A 120 -8.64 -5.33 -4.65
CA VAL A 120 -9.21 -4.68 -5.83
C VAL A 120 -8.22 -3.68 -6.44
N ALA A 121 -7.60 -2.84 -5.61
CA ALA A 121 -6.58 -1.89 -6.05
C ALA A 121 -5.40 -2.61 -6.71
N THR A 122 -4.94 -3.73 -6.14
CA THR A 122 -3.91 -4.57 -6.75
C THR A 122 -4.36 -5.08 -8.12
N VAL A 123 -5.56 -5.65 -8.26
CA VAL A 123 -6.06 -6.11 -9.58
C VAL A 123 -6.08 -4.98 -10.62
N LEU A 124 -6.50 -3.78 -10.24
CA LEU A 124 -6.51 -2.61 -11.13
C LEU A 124 -5.11 -2.25 -11.67
N LEU A 125 -4.05 -2.46 -10.87
CA LEU A 125 -2.67 -2.23 -11.30
C LEU A 125 -2.20 -3.24 -12.36
N PHE A 126 -2.87 -4.37 -12.54
CA PHE A 126 -2.50 -5.42 -13.49
C PHE A 126 -3.42 -5.48 -14.72
N LEU A 127 -4.36 -4.55 -14.85
CA LEU A 127 -5.11 -4.40 -16.10
C LEU A 127 -4.17 -4.00 -17.26
N PRO A 128 -4.47 -4.40 -18.51
CA PRO A 128 -3.59 -4.15 -19.66
C PRO A 128 -3.20 -2.67 -19.86
N SER A 129 -4.13 -1.74 -19.58
CA SER A 129 -3.89 -0.31 -19.69
C SER A 129 -2.88 0.21 -18.64
N ALA A 130 -2.98 -0.28 -17.41
CA ALA A 130 -2.02 0.02 -16.35
C ALA A 130 -0.64 -0.58 -16.69
N ASP A 131 -0.62 -1.82 -17.16
CA ASP A 131 0.62 -2.50 -17.54
C ASP A 131 1.38 -1.78 -18.66
N ALA A 132 0.67 -1.42 -19.72
CA ALA A 132 1.24 -0.64 -20.82
C ALA A 132 1.79 0.70 -20.31
N TRP A 133 1.08 1.38 -19.41
CA TRP A 133 1.54 2.64 -18.83
C TRP A 133 2.83 2.45 -18.03
N PHE A 134 2.91 1.52 -17.09
CA PHE A 134 4.12 1.30 -16.29
C PHE A 134 5.34 0.84 -17.10
N LYS A 135 5.14 0.21 -18.25
CA LYS A 135 6.22 -0.19 -19.18
C LYS A 135 6.77 0.97 -20.02
N LYS A 136 6.06 2.10 -20.14
CA LYS A 136 6.48 3.26 -20.97
C LYS A 136 7.76 3.95 -20.46
N ARG A 137 8.07 3.88 -19.17
CA ARG A 137 9.32 4.44 -18.62
C ARG A 137 10.30 3.30 -18.32
N PRO A 138 11.30 3.05 -19.18
CA PRO A 138 12.43 2.19 -18.79
C PRO A 138 13.15 2.87 -17.62
N TYR A 139 13.45 2.10 -16.59
CA TYR A 139 14.23 2.57 -15.46
C TYR A 139 15.59 3.06 -15.96
N SER A 140 15.84 4.36 -15.84
CA SER A 140 17.20 4.92 -15.82
C SER A 140 17.64 5.04 -14.37
#